data_AF-D9SNG0-F1
#
_entry.id   AF-D9SNG0-F1
#
_cell.length_a   1.000
_cell.length_b   1.000
_cell.length_c   1.000
_cell.angle_alpha   90.00
_cell.angle_beta   90.00
_cell.angle_gamma   90.00
#
_symmetry.space_group_name_H-M   'P 1'
#
loop_
_entity.id
_entity.type
_entity.pdbx_description
1 polymer ?
#
loop_
_entity_poly.entity_id
_entity_poly.type
_entity_poly.pdbx_seq_one_letter_code
_entity_poly.pdbx_strand_id
1 'polypeptide(L)'
;MEFKDKFVNSEKTNKKIQNKKRGEILYYSINQVADLLNESIDNIKYYTNIFDDLLKISIVDKELHFTNNDVDNLEFLIKLKNRGMTLKEIQDYCSELPLSDAEAETTESNLLSVEELINLIKEEQKIQLKDFKDQLISDIQNLNSLHLQNISSSIIEAQNKTLNEFKENLFNEIIEQLNSKFSNANEVNLDLNEKFVAATTDFVSEIVDSKSEDLKLSLHNDFNTFTQSSLDVNERLIKEVKDFKGVIQDAYYIQQEMEIESTNAGFLSKFMNLVKPK
;
A
#
# COMPACT_ATOMS: atom_id res chain seq x y z
N MET A 1 14.55 5.64 34.04
CA MET A 1 13.12 5.98 34.18
C MET A 1 12.45 5.57 32.88
N GLU A 2 11.83 4.39 32.88
CA GLU A 2 11.13 3.80 31.73
C GLU A 2 9.71 4.37 31.66
N PHE A 3 9.35 4.92 30.51
CA PHE A 3 7.95 5.24 30.21
C PHE A 3 7.37 4.13 29.34
N LYS A 4 6.48 3.37 29.98
CA LYS A 4 5.75 2.21 29.47
C LYS A 4 4.77 2.58 28.36
N ASP A 5 4.72 1.68 27.37
CA ASP A 5 3.71 1.59 26.33
C ASP A 5 2.28 1.68 26.88
N LYS A 6 1.50 2.61 26.35
CA LYS A 6 0.04 2.64 26.49
C LYS A 6 -0.59 1.93 25.30
N PHE A 7 -0.64 0.60 25.36
CA PHE A 7 -1.63 -0.15 24.59
C PHE A 7 -3.00 0.06 25.24
N VAL A 8 -3.94 0.58 24.47
CA VAL A 8 -5.35 0.68 24.88
C VAL A 8 -5.91 -0.73 24.94
N ASN A 9 -6.12 -1.18 26.17
CA ASN A 9 -6.86 -2.38 26.52
C ASN A 9 -8.36 -2.05 26.43
N SER A 10 -9.01 -2.40 25.32
CA SER A 10 -10.47 -2.51 25.28
C SER A 10 -10.85 -3.99 25.33
N GLU A 11 -11.28 -4.39 26.51
CA GLU A 11 -11.80 -5.72 26.79
C GLU A 11 -13.01 -6.03 25.89
N LYS A 12 -12.92 -7.17 25.20
CA LYS A 12 -13.94 -8.22 25.12
C LYS A 12 -15.40 -7.75 24.98
N THR A 13 -15.80 -7.41 23.75
CA THR A 13 -17.11 -7.85 23.24
C THR A 13 -16.91 -9.01 22.27
N ASN A 14 -16.79 -10.21 22.85
CA ASN A 14 -16.91 -11.47 22.13
C ASN A 14 -18.33 -11.60 21.55
N LYS A 15 -18.59 -11.06 20.36
CA LYS A 15 -19.62 -11.64 19.48
C LYS A 15 -18.94 -12.75 18.70
N LYS A 16 -18.98 -13.96 19.28
CA LYS A 16 -18.62 -15.20 18.59
C LYS A 16 -19.40 -15.27 17.27
N ILE A 17 -18.70 -15.15 16.15
CA ILE A 17 -19.18 -15.66 14.87
C ILE A 17 -19.21 -17.18 15.04
N GLN A 18 -20.36 -17.72 15.48
CA GLN A 18 -20.57 -19.15 15.53
C GLN A 18 -21.03 -19.62 14.16
N ASN A 19 -20.08 -20.02 13.32
CA ASN A 19 -20.35 -21.00 12.28
C ASN A 19 -20.68 -22.33 12.99
N LYS A 20 -21.92 -22.50 13.45
CA LYS A 20 -22.41 -23.81 13.91
C LYS A 20 -22.44 -24.71 12.68
N LYS A 21 -21.54 -25.69 12.64
CA LYS A 21 -21.50 -26.71 11.58
C LYS A 21 -22.86 -27.41 11.51
N ARG A 22 -23.51 -27.36 10.35
CA ARG A 22 -24.69 -28.17 10.01
C ARG A 22 -24.24 -29.63 9.88
N GLY A 23 -24.87 -30.55 10.62
CA GLY A 23 -24.61 -31.99 10.49
C GLY A 23 -25.32 -32.58 9.26
N GLU A 24 -25.06 -33.84 8.93
CA GLU A 24 -25.77 -34.63 7.89
C GLU A 24 -27.22 -34.95 8.32
N ILE A 25 -28.02 -33.94 8.64
CA ILE A 25 -29.43 -34.09 8.99
C ILE A 25 -30.25 -33.82 7.72
N LEU A 26 -31.12 -34.77 7.35
CA LEU A 26 -31.97 -34.66 6.15
C LEU A 26 -33.00 -33.52 6.25
N TYR A 27 -33.55 -33.28 7.45
CA TYR A 27 -34.56 -32.26 7.70
C TYR A 27 -34.40 -31.60 9.08
N TYR A 28 -34.69 -30.32 9.16
CA TYR A 28 -34.75 -29.54 10.40
C TYR A 28 -36.19 -29.27 10.80
N SER A 29 -36.48 -29.33 12.10
CA SER A 29 -37.74 -28.87 12.65
C SER A 29 -37.74 -27.34 12.81
N ILE A 30 -38.93 -26.74 12.91
CA ILE A 30 -39.05 -25.28 13.07
C ILE A 30 -38.27 -24.73 14.27
N ASN A 31 -38.18 -25.49 15.37
CA ASN A 31 -37.41 -25.11 16.55
C ASN A 31 -35.91 -25.04 16.23
N GLN A 32 -35.41 -26.02 15.47
CA GLN A 32 -34.01 -26.04 15.04
C GLN A 32 -33.72 -24.89 14.06
N VAL A 33 -34.64 -24.59 13.14
CA VAL A 33 -34.47 -23.46 12.21
C VAL A 33 -34.49 -22.12 12.95
N ALA A 34 -35.41 -21.94 13.91
CA ALA A 34 -35.45 -20.74 14.76
C ALA A 34 -34.13 -20.56 15.54
N ASP A 35 -33.58 -21.64 16.10
CA ASP A 35 -32.29 -21.63 16.80
C ASP A 35 -31.10 -21.38 15.87
N LEU A 36 -31.15 -21.85 14.63
CA LEU A 36 -30.09 -21.68 13.62
C LEU A 36 -30.06 -20.25 13.08
N LEU A 37 -31.23 -19.67 12.82
CA LEU A 37 -31.37 -18.32 12.26
C LEU A 37 -31.46 -17.24 13.32
N ASN A 38 -31.51 -17.62 14.61
CA ASN A 38 -31.66 -16.73 15.76
C ASN A 38 -32.89 -15.81 15.62
N GLU A 39 -34.01 -16.42 15.23
CA GLU A 39 -35.31 -15.76 15.03
C GLU A 39 -36.38 -16.44 15.88
N SER A 40 -37.49 -15.74 16.15
CA SER A 40 -38.59 -16.35 16.88
C SER A 40 -39.32 -17.39 16.00
N ILE A 41 -39.85 -18.45 16.63
CA ILE A 41 -40.65 -19.47 15.93
C ILE A 41 -41.82 -18.82 15.17
N ASP A 42 -42.42 -17.77 15.73
CA ASP A 42 -43.53 -17.06 15.09
C ASP A 42 -43.08 -16.29 13.85
N ASN A 43 -41.88 -15.68 13.87
CA ASN A 43 -41.28 -15.04 12.70
C ASN A 43 -40.99 -16.07 11.60
N ILE A 44 -40.43 -17.23 11.96
CA ILE A 44 -40.19 -18.31 11.00
C ILE A 44 -41.50 -18.77 10.35
N LYS A 45 -42.56 -19.02 11.14
CA LYS A 45 -43.90 -19.34 10.59
C LYS A 45 -44.43 -18.25 9.67
N TYR A 46 -44.27 -17.00 10.08
CA TYR A 46 -44.74 -15.84 9.34
C TYR A 46 -44.07 -15.75 7.96
N TYR A 47 -42.74 -15.87 7.91
CA TYR A 47 -41.99 -15.84 6.64
C TYR A 47 -42.28 -17.06 5.77
N THR A 48 -42.36 -18.27 6.35
CA THR A 48 -42.75 -19.47 5.61
C THR A 48 -44.12 -19.31 4.96
N ASN A 49 -45.09 -18.71 5.66
CA ASN A 49 -46.45 -18.53 5.12
C ASN A 49 -46.53 -17.42 4.06
N ILE A 50 -45.76 -16.34 4.19
CA ILE A 50 -45.73 -15.26 3.20
C ILE A 50 -45.05 -15.68 1.90
N PHE A 51 -43.98 -16.46 2.04
CA PHE A 51 -43.18 -16.93 0.92
C PHE A 51 -43.48 -18.39 0.60
N ASP A 52 -44.69 -18.89 0.86
CA ASP A 52 -45.10 -20.28 0.61
C ASP A 52 -44.93 -20.67 -0.87
N ASP A 53 -45.17 -19.71 -1.77
CA ASP A 53 -44.96 -19.87 -3.21
C ASP A 53 -43.48 -20.09 -3.58
N LEU A 54 -42.55 -19.59 -2.76
CA LEU A 54 -41.10 -19.65 -2.96
C LEU A 54 -40.42 -20.75 -2.13
N LEU A 55 -40.91 -20.99 -0.92
CA LEU A 55 -40.43 -21.95 0.05
C LEU A 55 -41.42 -23.12 0.11
N LYS A 56 -41.25 -24.12 -0.75
CA LYS A 56 -42.13 -25.30 -0.82
C LYS A 56 -41.82 -26.28 0.31
N ILE A 57 -42.03 -25.85 1.56
CA ILE A 57 -41.66 -26.59 2.76
C ILE A 57 -42.56 -27.81 2.94
N SER A 58 -41.96 -28.99 3.10
CA SER A 58 -42.72 -30.22 3.30
C SER A 58 -43.38 -30.27 4.68
N ILE A 59 -44.66 -30.66 4.73
CA ILE A 59 -45.39 -30.93 5.97
C ILE A 59 -45.54 -32.45 6.13
N VAL A 60 -44.94 -33.01 7.18
CA VAL A 60 -45.05 -34.43 7.53
C VAL A 60 -45.63 -34.51 8.93
N ASP A 61 -46.69 -35.29 9.13
CA ASP A 61 -47.34 -35.50 10.44
C ASP A 61 -47.70 -34.20 11.22
N LYS A 62 -48.12 -33.16 10.49
CA LYS A 62 -48.45 -31.81 11.01
C LYS A 62 -47.26 -31.00 11.51
N GLU A 63 -46.03 -31.42 11.20
CA GLU A 63 -44.80 -30.69 11.49
C GLU A 63 -44.14 -30.18 10.20
N LEU A 64 -43.55 -28.99 10.25
CA LEU A 64 -42.80 -28.40 9.14
C LEU A 64 -41.39 -28.99 9.10
N HIS A 65 -41.04 -29.60 7.97
CA HIS A 65 -39.73 -30.18 7.70
C HIS A 65 -38.98 -29.33 6.68
N PHE A 66 -37.93 -28.66 7.16
CA PHE A 66 -37.07 -27.77 6.38
C PHE A 66 -35.83 -28.53 5.90
N THR A 67 -35.52 -28.48 4.61
CA THR A 67 -34.23 -28.95 4.09
C THR A 67 -33.12 -27.92 4.34
N ASN A 68 -31.85 -28.28 4.13
CA ASN A 68 -30.75 -27.31 4.17
C ASN A 68 -31.01 -26.13 3.21
N ASN A 69 -31.52 -26.40 2.01
CA ASN A 69 -31.82 -25.37 1.01
C ASN A 69 -32.95 -24.43 1.48
N ASP A 70 -33.99 -24.97 2.13
CA ASP A 70 -35.06 -24.15 2.69
C ASP A 70 -34.55 -23.23 3.81
N VAL A 71 -33.60 -23.70 4.62
CA VAL A 71 -32.96 -22.89 5.67
C VAL A 71 -32.09 -21.77 5.06
N ASP A 72 -31.34 -22.07 3.99
CA ASP A 72 -30.52 -21.07 3.28
C ASP A 72 -31.38 -19.99 2.62
N ASN A 73 -32.46 -20.41 1.94
CA ASN A 73 -33.41 -19.50 1.32
C ASN A 73 -34.10 -18.62 2.38
N LEU A 74 -34.48 -19.18 3.52
CA LEU A 74 -35.09 -18.42 4.59
C LEU A 74 -34.09 -17.44 5.24
N GLU A 75 -32.83 -17.83 5.44
CA GLU A 75 -31.76 -16.94 5.92
C GLU A 75 -31.58 -15.74 4.97
N PHE A 76 -31.60 -15.99 3.66
CA PHE A 76 -31.50 -14.95 2.65
C PHE A 76 -32.66 -13.95 2.72
N LEU A 77 -33.90 -14.45 2.78
CA LEU A 77 -35.11 -13.62 2.88
C LEU A 77 -35.10 -12.74 4.14
N ILE A 78 -34.70 -13.31 5.28
CA ILE A 78 -34.58 -12.57 6.55
C ILE A 78 -33.51 -11.48 6.45
N LYS A 79 -32.36 -11.76 5.82
CA LYS A 79 -31.31 -10.75 5.59
C LYS A 79 -31.80 -9.58 4.73
N LEU A 80 -32.60 -9.84 3.69
CA LEU A 80 -33.18 -8.78 2.86
C LEU A 80 -34.17 -7.91 3.66
N LYS A 81 -35.02 -8.55 4.48
CA LYS A 81 -35.95 -7.83 5.37
C LYS A 81 -35.20 -6.95 6.38
N ASN A 82 -34.11 -7.46 6.97
CA ASN A 82 -33.28 -6.75 7.94
C ASN A 82 -32.46 -5.62 7.31
N ARG A 83 -32.23 -5.65 5.99
CA ARG A 83 -31.64 -4.55 5.22
C ARG A 83 -32.64 -3.45 4.85
N GLY A 84 -33.90 -3.58 5.26
CA GLY A 84 -34.92 -2.55 5.11
C GLY A 84 -35.90 -2.74 3.96
N MET A 85 -35.79 -3.83 3.18
CA MET A 85 -36.76 -4.12 2.12
C MET A 85 -38.13 -4.47 2.70
N THR A 86 -39.19 -4.11 1.98
CA THR A 86 -40.56 -4.54 2.26
C THR A 86 -40.77 -5.97 1.76
N LEU A 87 -41.75 -6.67 2.33
CA LEU A 87 -42.06 -8.06 1.93
C LEU A 87 -42.44 -8.17 0.45
N LYS A 88 -43.11 -7.13 -0.08
CA LYS A 88 -43.51 -7.07 -1.48
C LYS A 88 -42.30 -6.91 -2.40
N GLU A 89 -41.37 -6.01 -2.07
CA GLU A 89 -40.12 -5.85 -2.84
C GLU A 89 -39.27 -7.13 -2.83
N ILE A 90 -39.26 -7.87 -1.71
CA ILE A 90 -38.57 -9.16 -1.63
C ILE A 90 -39.24 -10.20 -2.53
N GLN A 91 -40.58 -10.24 -2.56
CA GLN A 91 -41.34 -11.15 -3.41
C GLN A 91 -41.16 -10.84 -4.89
N ASP A 92 -41.20 -9.56 -5.26
CA ASP A 92 -40.94 -9.09 -6.63
C ASP A 92 -39.51 -9.47 -7.06
N TYR A 93 -38.52 -9.23 -6.19
CA TYR A 93 -37.11 -9.60 -6.44
C TYR A 93 -36.90 -11.11 -6.64
N CYS A 94 -37.54 -11.95 -5.82
CA CYS A 94 -37.43 -13.41 -5.94
C CYS A 94 -38.25 -13.97 -7.11
N SER A 95 -39.17 -13.19 -7.68
CA SER A 95 -39.91 -13.56 -8.90
C SER A 95 -39.08 -13.33 -10.17
N GLU A 96 -38.20 -12.32 -10.16
CA GLU A 96 -37.25 -12.06 -11.24
C GLU A 96 -36.01 -12.96 -11.18
N LEU A 97 -35.60 -13.36 -9.97
CA LEU A 97 -34.48 -14.28 -9.71
C LEU A 97 -34.95 -15.42 -8.80
N PRO A 98 -35.48 -16.52 -9.37
CA PRO A 98 -36.04 -17.62 -8.58
C PRO A 98 -34.97 -18.29 -7.70
N LEU A 99 -35.35 -18.59 -6.46
CA LEU A 99 -34.49 -19.17 -5.40
C LEU A 99 -34.19 -20.68 -5.59
N SER A 100 -34.32 -21.20 -6.81
CA SER A 100 -34.26 -22.63 -7.12
C SER A 100 -33.31 -22.91 -8.28
N ASP A 101 -32.36 -23.81 -8.05
CA ASP A 101 -31.47 -24.40 -9.08
C ASP A 101 -32.20 -25.37 -10.04
N ALA A 102 -33.53 -25.49 -9.97
CA ALA A 102 -34.29 -26.31 -10.89
C ALA A 102 -34.24 -25.71 -12.30
N GLU A 103 -33.26 -26.18 -13.07
CA GLU A 103 -33.21 -26.20 -14.54
C GLU A 103 -33.87 -24.97 -15.17
N ALA A 104 -33.24 -23.81 -15.00
CA ALA A 104 -33.33 -22.81 -16.05
C ALA A 104 -32.76 -23.48 -17.31
N GLU A 105 -33.65 -23.95 -18.19
CA GLU A 105 -33.33 -24.13 -19.61
C GLU A 105 -32.81 -22.78 -20.12
N THR A 106 -31.51 -22.56 -19.96
CA THR A 106 -30.86 -21.36 -20.45
C THR A 106 -30.86 -21.47 -21.96
N THR A 107 -31.79 -20.77 -22.59
CA THR A 107 -31.61 -20.29 -23.94
C THR A 107 -30.25 -19.60 -24.00
N GLU A 108 -29.32 -20.21 -24.74
CA GLU A 108 -28.01 -19.69 -25.08
C GLU A 108 -28.13 -18.24 -25.55
N SER A 109 -27.74 -17.29 -24.69
CA SER A 109 -27.53 -15.90 -25.09
C SER A 109 -26.76 -15.14 -24.01
N ASN A 110 -25.42 -15.26 -24.06
CA ASN A 110 -24.47 -14.21 -23.66
C ASN A 110 -24.60 -13.59 -22.25
N LEU A 111 -24.75 -14.39 -21.21
CA LEU A 111 -24.49 -13.92 -19.84
C LEU A 111 -23.19 -14.57 -19.37
N LEU A 112 -22.12 -13.77 -19.32
CA LEU A 112 -20.92 -14.08 -18.53
C LEU A 112 -21.39 -14.57 -17.17
N SER A 113 -20.95 -15.77 -16.78
CA SER A 113 -21.26 -16.30 -15.45
C SER A 113 -20.78 -15.31 -14.40
N VAL A 114 -21.47 -15.25 -13.25
CA VAL A 114 -21.07 -14.37 -12.13
C VAL A 114 -19.61 -14.62 -11.74
N GLU A 115 -19.14 -15.87 -11.85
CA GLU A 115 -17.75 -16.28 -11.66
C GLU A 115 -16.78 -15.60 -12.65
N GLU A 116 -17.13 -15.56 -13.94
CA GLU A 116 -16.32 -14.88 -14.97
C GLU A 116 -16.28 -13.37 -14.75
N LEU A 117 -17.40 -12.76 -14.35
CA LEU A 117 -17.47 -11.35 -13.97
C LEU A 117 -16.58 -11.04 -12.76
N ILE A 118 -16.62 -11.88 -11.72
CA ILE A 118 -15.76 -11.75 -10.54
C ILE A 118 -14.29 -11.86 -10.93
N ASN A 119 -13.93 -12.79 -11.81
CA ASN A 119 -12.55 -12.97 -12.26
C ASN A 119 -12.06 -11.80 -13.11
N LEU A 120 -12.90 -11.27 -14.00
CA LEU A 120 -12.60 -10.06 -14.77
C LEU A 120 -12.37 -8.86 -13.85
N ILE A 121 -13.22 -8.67 -12.83
CA ILE A 121 -13.07 -7.59 -11.84
C ILE A 121 -11.77 -7.76 -11.04
N LYS A 122 -11.44 -8.99 -10.62
CA LYS A 122 -10.19 -9.26 -9.89
C LYS A 122 -8.95 -8.96 -10.71
N GLU A 123 -8.92 -9.37 -11.97
CA GLU A 123 -7.77 -9.09 -12.85
C GLU A 123 -7.67 -7.60 -13.16
N GLU A 124 -8.78 -6.91 -13.43
CA GLU A 124 -8.80 -5.46 -13.63
C GLU A 124 -8.29 -4.71 -12.38
N GLN A 125 -8.77 -5.06 -11.19
CA GLN A 125 -8.29 -4.48 -9.93
C GLN A 125 -6.79 -4.73 -9.71
N LYS A 126 -6.30 -5.91 -10.06
CA LYS A 126 -4.88 -6.27 -9.95
C LYS A 126 -4.02 -5.44 -10.92
N ILE A 127 -4.50 -5.19 -12.13
CA ILE A 127 -3.83 -4.30 -13.10
C ILE A 127 -3.81 -2.87 -12.56
N GLN A 128 -4.96 -2.33 -12.16
CA GLN A 128 -5.05 -0.97 -11.63
C GLN A 128 -4.16 -0.76 -10.40
N LEU A 129 -4.11 -1.74 -9.49
CA LEU A 129 -3.27 -1.68 -8.29
C LEU A 129 -1.78 -1.73 -8.65
N LYS A 130 -1.41 -2.52 -9.67
CA LYS A 130 -0.04 -2.57 -10.18
C LYS A 130 0.35 -1.23 -10.81
N ASP A 131 -0.50 -0.68 -11.67
CA ASP A 131 -0.23 0.59 -12.35
C ASP A 131 -0.13 1.74 -11.34
N PHE A 132 -1.03 1.79 -10.35
CA PHE A 132 -0.96 2.74 -9.25
C PHE A 132 0.36 2.63 -8.48
N LYS A 133 0.78 1.39 -8.16
CA LYS A 133 2.04 1.14 -7.46
C LYS A 133 3.24 1.61 -8.29
N ASP A 134 3.26 1.31 -9.58
CA ASP A 134 4.36 1.67 -10.46
C ASP A 134 4.43 3.20 -10.65
N GLN A 135 3.27 3.87 -10.76
CA GLN A 135 3.18 5.34 -10.77
C GLN A 135 3.71 5.94 -9.46
N LEU A 136 3.27 5.43 -8.31
CA LEU A 136 3.69 5.93 -7.00
C LEU A 136 5.21 5.76 -6.79
N ILE A 137 5.79 4.66 -7.25
CA ILE A 137 7.26 4.46 -7.22
C ILE A 137 7.95 5.52 -8.09
N SER A 138 7.46 5.75 -9.31
CA SER A 138 7.99 6.76 -10.22
C SER A 138 7.93 8.16 -9.63
N ASP A 139 6.78 8.54 -9.04
CA ASP A 139 6.57 9.85 -8.43
C ASP A 139 7.54 10.09 -7.25
N ILE A 140 7.74 9.08 -6.39
CA ILE A 140 8.70 9.15 -5.28
C ILE A 140 10.13 9.31 -5.81
N GLN A 141 10.52 8.55 -6.84
CA GLN A 141 11.85 8.66 -7.44
C GLN A 141 12.10 10.05 -8.01
N ASN A 142 11.12 10.60 -8.74
CA ASN A 142 11.20 11.94 -9.32
C ASN A 142 11.29 13.03 -8.23
N LEU A 143 10.46 12.94 -7.19
CA LEU A 143 10.50 13.87 -6.05
C LEU A 143 11.85 13.82 -5.34
N ASN A 144 12.38 12.63 -5.05
CA ASN A 144 13.68 12.49 -4.39
C ASN A 144 14.82 13.07 -5.24
N SER A 145 14.79 12.84 -6.55
CA SER A 145 15.77 13.42 -7.48
C SER A 145 15.71 14.95 -7.47
N LEU A 146 14.51 15.52 -7.57
CA LEU A 146 14.29 16.95 -7.51
C LEU A 146 14.75 17.55 -6.18
N HIS A 147 14.46 16.90 -5.05
CA HIS A 147 14.91 17.34 -3.73
C HIS A 147 16.44 17.36 -3.63
N LEU A 148 17.13 16.32 -4.11
CA LEU A 148 18.60 16.26 -4.11
C LEU A 148 19.20 17.38 -4.97
N GLN A 149 18.65 17.63 -6.15
CA GLN A 149 19.09 18.72 -7.02
C GLN A 149 18.90 20.09 -6.37
N ASN A 150 17.75 20.31 -5.73
CA ASN A 150 17.47 21.58 -5.03
C ASN A 150 18.38 21.80 -3.84
N ILE A 151 18.65 20.75 -3.05
CA ILE A 151 19.59 20.81 -1.92
C ILE A 151 20.99 21.15 -2.43
N SER A 152 21.46 20.44 -3.46
CA SER A 152 22.78 20.67 -4.06
C SER A 152 22.93 22.10 -4.57
N SER A 153 21.92 22.58 -5.32
CA SER A 153 21.89 23.96 -5.84
C SER A 153 21.92 25.00 -4.72
N SER A 154 21.14 24.80 -3.66
CA SER A 154 21.10 25.71 -2.50
C SER A 154 22.44 25.76 -1.76
N ILE A 155 23.12 24.62 -1.63
CA ILE A 155 24.45 24.56 -1.01
C ILE A 155 25.48 25.28 -1.89
N ILE A 156 25.47 25.04 -3.20
CA ILE A 156 26.36 25.72 -4.15
C ILE A 156 26.16 27.25 -4.08
N GLU A 157 24.91 27.71 -4.08
CA GLU A 157 24.59 29.13 -4.00
C GLU A 157 25.09 29.75 -2.68
N ALA A 158 24.84 29.08 -1.55
CA ALA A 158 25.32 29.53 -0.24
C ALA A 158 26.86 29.59 -0.17
N GLN A 159 27.55 28.55 -0.65
CA GLN A 159 29.01 28.50 -0.68
C GLN A 159 29.60 29.59 -1.58
N ASN A 160 29.01 29.82 -2.76
CA ASN A 160 29.43 30.89 -3.67
C ASN A 160 29.28 32.27 -3.04
N LYS A 161 28.19 32.50 -2.30
CA LYS A 161 27.98 33.76 -1.57
C LYS A 161 29.06 33.96 -0.51
N THR A 162 29.30 32.97 0.34
CA THR A 162 30.34 33.03 1.38
C THR A 162 31.74 33.21 0.78
N LEU A 163 32.03 32.56 -0.36
CA LEU A 163 33.30 32.72 -1.05
C LEU A 163 33.48 34.15 -1.59
N ASN A 164 32.44 34.75 -2.15
CA ASN A 164 32.49 36.14 -2.61
C ASN A 164 32.69 37.11 -1.42
N GLU A 165 32.00 36.90 -0.30
CA GLU A 165 32.21 37.70 0.92
C GLU A 165 33.64 37.55 1.46
N PHE A 166 34.18 36.33 1.50
CA PHE A 166 35.56 36.08 1.89
C PHE A 166 36.56 36.78 0.96
N LYS A 167 36.33 36.72 -0.36
CA LYS A 167 37.12 37.41 -1.38
C LYS A 167 37.16 38.91 -1.14
N GLU A 168 36.01 39.55 -0.93
CA GLU A 168 35.93 41.00 -0.69
C GLU A 168 36.65 41.38 0.60
N ASN A 169 36.45 40.63 1.67
CA ASN A 169 37.12 40.87 2.96
C ASN A 169 38.65 40.75 2.83
N LEU A 170 39.14 39.70 2.17
CA LEU A 170 40.56 39.49 1.94
C LEU A 170 41.17 40.64 1.13
N PHE A 171 40.46 41.08 0.08
CA PHE A 171 40.93 42.17 -0.76
C PHE A 171 41.03 43.49 0.00
N ASN A 172 39.99 43.82 0.79
CA ASN A 172 39.98 45.01 1.63
C ASN A 172 41.10 44.99 2.67
N GLU A 173 41.32 43.84 3.33
CA GLU A 173 42.39 43.69 4.32
C GLU A 173 43.77 43.90 3.69
N ILE A 174 44.02 43.36 2.49
CA ILE A 174 45.28 43.55 1.77
C ILE A 174 45.50 45.03 1.43
N ILE A 175 44.46 45.72 0.94
CA ILE A 175 44.52 47.15 0.63
C ILE A 175 44.80 47.97 1.90
N GLU A 176 44.12 47.70 3.01
CA GLU A 176 44.35 48.40 4.28
C GLU A 176 45.79 48.21 4.79
N GLN A 177 46.32 46.98 4.69
CA GLN A 177 47.71 46.69 5.06
C GLN A 177 48.72 47.39 4.15
N LEU A 178 48.45 47.45 2.84
CA LEU A 178 49.30 48.19 1.90
C LEU A 178 49.27 49.69 2.22
N ASN A 179 48.09 50.28 2.34
CA ASN A 179 47.92 51.72 2.60
C ASN A 179 48.53 52.15 3.94
N SER A 180 48.33 51.37 5.01
CA SER A 180 48.90 51.68 6.33
C SER A 180 50.42 51.62 6.35
N LYS A 181 51.05 50.79 5.52
CA LYS A 181 52.51 50.67 5.44
C LYS A 181 53.17 51.87 4.76
N PHE A 182 52.45 52.54 3.86
CA PHE A 182 52.99 53.65 3.06
C PHE A 182 52.42 55.03 3.44
N SER A 183 51.58 55.12 4.48
CA SER A 183 50.90 56.35 4.90
C SER A 183 51.81 57.48 5.39
N ASN A 184 53.08 57.21 5.68
CA ASN A 184 54.04 58.17 6.26
C ASN A 184 55.14 58.62 5.27
N ALA A 185 54.91 58.49 3.97
CA ALA A 185 55.91 58.80 2.96
C ALA A 185 55.96 60.29 2.57
N ASN A 186 57.17 60.83 2.35
CA ASN A 186 57.37 62.21 1.86
C ASN A 186 56.82 62.38 0.42
N GLU A 187 56.47 63.60 0.00
CA GLU A 187 55.85 63.92 -1.32
C GLU A 187 56.48 63.26 -2.56
N VAL A 188 57.82 63.11 -2.61
CA VAL A 188 58.52 62.46 -3.75
C VAL A 188 58.35 60.92 -3.74
N ASN A 189 58.13 60.32 -2.57
CA ASN A 189 57.84 58.89 -2.42
C ASN A 189 56.34 58.58 -2.54
N LEU A 190 55.45 59.58 -2.51
CA LEU A 190 54.00 59.39 -2.57
C LEU A 190 53.55 58.83 -3.93
N ASP A 191 53.98 59.40 -5.06
CA ASP A 191 53.66 58.90 -6.40
C ASP A 191 54.21 57.48 -6.67
N LEU A 192 55.43 57.20 -6.19
CA LEU A 192 56.02 55.86 -6.28
C LEU A 192 55.27 54.83 -5.43
N ASN A 193 54.84 55.22 -4.23
CA ASN A 193 54.06 54.36 -3.35
C ASN A 193 52.65 54.12 -3.88
N GLU A 194 51.98 55.15 -4.41
CA GLU A 194 50.66 55.00 -5.05
C GLU A 194 50.73 54.04 -6.24
N LYS A 195 51.74 54.19 -7.11
CA LYS A 195 51.97 53.24 -8.22
C LYS A 195 52.25 51.83 -7.74
N PHE A 196 53.04 51.68 -6.67
CA PHE A 196 53.35 50.37 -6.09
C PHE A 196 52.10 49.71 -5.48
N VAL A 197 51.31 50.47 -4.72
CA VAL A 197 50.05 50.00 -4.12
C VAL A 197 49.07 49.61 -5.22
N ALA A 198 48.90 50.44 -6.25
CA ALA A 198 48.04 50.13 -7.39
C ALA A 198 48.48 48.83 -8.10
N ALA A 199 49.75 48.72 -8.48
CA ALA A 199 50.27 47.54 -9.15
C ALA A 199 50.14 46.26 -8.30
N THR A 200 50.37 46.36 -6.99
CA THR A 200 50.19 45.23 -6.07
C THR A 200 48.72 44.87 -5.91
N THR A 201 47.84 45.86 -5.85
CA THR A 201 46.38 45.67 -5.77
C THR A 201 45.85 44.95 -7.01
N ASP A 202 46.27 45.38 -8.20
CA ASP A 202 45.89 44.77 -9.47
C ASP A 202 46.37 43.30 -9.54
N PHE A 203 47.63 43.06 -9.20
CA PHE A 203 48.21 41.70 -9.17
C PHE A 203 47.50 40.77 -8.18
N VAL A 204 47.18 41.27 -6.98
CA VAL A 204 46.43 40.51 -5.98
C VAL A 204 45.01 40.24 -6.45
N SER A 205 44.33 41.22 -7.06
CA SER A 205 42.99 41.03 -7.61
C SER A 205 42.98 39.90 -8.62
N GLU A 206 43.93 39.90 -9.57
CA GLU A 206 44.01 38.88 -10.61
C GLU A 206 44.19 37.47 -10.02
N ILE A 207 45.07 37.31 -9.02
CA ILE A 207 45.29 36.02 -8.34
C ILE A 207 44.04 35.57 -7.58
N VAL A 208 43.44 36.48 -6.79
CA VAL A 208 42.27 36.17 -5.96
C VAL A 208 41.07 35.83 -6.85
N ASP A 209 40.88 36.55 -7.95
CA ASP A 209 39.85 36.28 -8.96
C ASP A 209 40.04 34.90 -9.58
N SER A 210 41.24 34.61 -10.08
CA SER A 210 41.56 33.31 -10.68
C SER A 210 41.33 32.16 -9.70
N LYS A 211 41.78 32.27 -8.45
CA LYS A 211 41.60 31.20 -7.45
C LYS A 211 40.19 31.08 -6.91
N SER A 212 39.45 32.17 -6.84
CA SER A 212 38.02 32.14 -6.56
C SER A 212 37.28 31.32 -7.63
N GLU A 213 37.54 31.59 -8.91
CA GLU A 213 36.87 30.85 -9.99
C GLU A 213 37.28 29.37 -10.05
N ASP A 214 38.56 29.05 -9.86
CA ASP A 214 39.02 27.66 -9.73
C ASP A 214 38.28 26.91 -8.61
N LEU A 215 38.11 27.56 -7.45
CA LEU A 215 37.44 26.96 -6.30
C LEU A 215 35.93 26.78 -6.54
N LYS A 216 35.26 27.76 -7.16
CA LYS A 216 33.85 27.64 -7.57
C LYS A 216 33.63 26.45 -8.50
N LEU A 217 34.49 26.30 -9.50
CA LEU A 217 34.44 25.19 -10.45
C LEU A 217 34.67 23.85 -9.75
N SER A 218 35.66 23.77 -8.86
CA SER A 218 35.92 22.55 -8.07
C SER A 218 34.72 22.17 -7.21
N LEU A 219 34.18 23.11 -6.43
CA LEU A 219 33.02 22.88 -5.58
C LEU A 219 31.81 22.45 -6.39
N HIS A 220 31.54 23.10 -7.52
CA HIS A 220 30.44 22.73 -8.41
C HIS A 220 30.60 21.28 -8.91
N ASN A 221 31.79 20.90 -9.34
CA ASN A 221 32.07 19.53 -9.79
C ASN A 221 31.93 18.50 -8.67
N ASP A 222 32.43 18.80 -7.47
CA ASP A 222 32.32 17.92 -6.30
C ASP A 222 30.86 17.69 -5.90
N PHE A 223 30.05 18.75 -5.87
CA PHE A 223 28.63 18.65 -5.56
C PHE A 223 27.82 17.94 -6.64
N ASN A 224 28.13 18.15 -7.91
CA ASN A 224 27.53 17.38 -9.00
C ASN A 224 27.87 15.89 -8.89
N THR A 225 29.13 15.57 -8.60
CA THR A 225 29.60 14.19 -8.40
C THR A 225 28.90 13.53 -7.21
N PHE A 226 28.77 14.26 -6.10
CA PHE A 226 28.03 13.80 -4.92
C PHE A 226 26.54 13.55 -5.23
N THR A 227 25.92 14.48 -5.96
CA THR A 227 24.50 14.38 -6.36
C THR A 227 24.28 13.13 -7.20
N GLN A 228 25.10 12.92 -8.23
CA GLN A 228 25.00 11.76 -9.09
C GLN A 228 25.23 10.46 -8.32
N SER A 229 26.26 10.42 -7.46
CA SER A 229 26.55 9.24 -6.63
C SER A 229 25.38 8.89 -5.71
N SER A 230 24.71 9.90 -5.16
CA SER A 230 23.54 9.72 -4.30
C SER A 230 22.33 9.18 -5.07
N LEU A 231 22.12 9.64 -6.32
CA LEU A 231 21.09 9.10 -7.21
C LEU A 231 21.37 7.63 -7.56
N ASP A 232 22.60 7.30 -7.92
CA ASP A 232 23.00 5.93 -8.26
C ASP A 232 22.86 4.95 -7.07
N VAL A 233 23.08 5.43 -5.84
CA VAL A 233 22.84 4.64 -4.63
C VAL A 233 21.34 4.42 -4.41
N ASN A 234 20.51 5.45 -4.61
CA ASN A 234 19.06 5.31 -4.50
C ASN A 234 18.51 4.29 -5.52
N GLU A 235 18.98 4.33 -6.77
CA GLU A 235 18.58 3.35 -7.78
C GLU A 235 18.95 1.92 -7.39
N ARG A 236 20.17 1.72 -6.85
CA ARG A 236 20.63 0.42 -6.35
C ARG A 236 19.78 -0.09 -5.19
N LEU A 237 19.49 0.76 -4.20
CA LEU A 237 18.65 0.38 -3.06
C LEU A 237 17.24 -0.03 -3.49
N ILE A 238 16.66 0.70 -4.46
CA ILE A 238 15.34 0.36 -5.01
C ILE A 238 15.38 -1.01 -5.68
N LYS A 239 16.45 -1.31 -6.44
CA LYS A 239 16.64 -2.63 -7.05
C LYS A 239 16.77 -3.72 -5.99
N GLU A 240 17.63 -3.54 -4.98
CA GLU A 240 17.83 -4.52 -3.90
C GLU A 240 16.52 -4.81 -3.14
N VAL A 241 15.73 -3.78 -2.84
CA VAL A 241 14.42 -3.96 -2.18
C VAL A 241 13.45 -4.77 -3.07
N LYS A 242 13.46 -4.52 -4.39
CA LYS A 242 12.66 -5.32 -5.35
C LYS A 242 13.12 -6.78 -5.38
N ASP A 243 14.42 -7.02 -5.41
CA ASP A 243 15.00 -8.36 -5.42
C ASP A 243 14.68 -9.11 -4.12
N PHE A 244 14.78 -8.43 -2.97
CA PHE A 244 14.44 -9.00 -1.66
C PHE A 244 12.96 -9.39 -1.56
N LYS A 245 12.07 -8.59 -2.15
CA LYS A 245 10.65 -8.94 -2.27
C LYS A 245 10.46 -10.25 -3.04
N GLY A 246 11.19 -10.43 -4.16
CA GLY A 246 11.15 -11.67 -4.94
C GLY A 246 11.53 -12.88 -4.09
N VAL A 247 12.66 -12.78 -3.37
CA VAL A 247 13.14 -13.83 -2.47
C VAL A 247 12.11 -14.18 -1.38
N ILE A 248 11.44 -13.19 -0.78
CA ILE A 248 10.39 -13.42 0.22
C ILE A 248 9.16 -14.11 -0.41
N GLN A 249 8.77 -13.71 -1.62
CA GLN A 249 7.65 -14.36 -2.31
C GLN A 249 7.98 -15.82 -2.63
N ASP A 250 9.17 -16.09 -3.14
CA ASP A 250 9.63 -17.44 -3.44
C ASP A 250 9.67 -18.31 -2.16
N ALA A 251 10.20 -17.76 -1.06
CA ALA A 251 10.20 -18.45 0.24
C ALA A 251 8.79 -18.78 0.74
N TYR A 252 7.83 -17.86 0.55
CA TYR A 252 6.43 -18.09 0.92
C TYR A 252 5.77 -19.19 0.07
N TYR A 253 6.02 -19.21 -1.25
CA TYR A 253 5.51 -20.27 -2.12
C TYR A 253 6.12 -21.64 -1.76
N ILE A 254 7.42 -21.70 -1.52
CA ILE A 254 8.10 -22.93 -1.08
C ILE A 254 7.48 -23.43 0.23
N GLN A 255 7.20 -22.54 1.19
CA GLN A 255 6.55 -22.92 2.45
C GLN A 255 5.15 -23.51 2.21
N GLN A 256 4.33 -22.89 1.35
CA GLN A 256 3.00 -23.43 1.02
C GLN A 256 3.07 -24.79 0.33
N GLU A 257 4.00 -24.98 -0.62
CA GLU A 257 4.21 -26.27 -1.28
C GLU A 257 4.62 -27.35 -0.26
N MET A 258 5.54 -27.03 0.65
CA MET A 258 5.95 -27.94 1.72
C MET A 258 4.79 -28.28 2.68
N GLU A 259 3.92 -27.32 3.00
CA GLU A 259 2.73 -27.56 3.82
C GLU A 259 1.72 -28.48 3.11
N ILE A 260 1.51 -28.30 1.81
CA ILE A 260 0.65 -29.17 0.97
C ILE A 260 1.23 -30.58 0.83
N GLU A 261 2.53 -30.71 0.60
CA GLU A 261 3.20 -32.02 0.53
C GLU A 261 3.14 -32.76 1.87
N SER A 262 3.32 -32.05 3.00
CA SER A 262 3.23 -32.65 4.33
C SER A 262 1.80 -33.11 4.68
N THR A 263 0.77 -32.38 4.23
CA THR A 263 -0.64 -32.77 4.42
C THR A 263 -1.04 -33.93 3.50
N ASN A 264 -0.55 -33.95 2.26
CA ASN A 264 -0.77 -35.07 1.33
C ASN A 264 -0.07 -36.35 1.77
N ALA A 265 1.13 -36.28 2.38
CA ALA A 265 1.79 -37.44 2.99
C ALA A 265 0.96 -38.05 4.14
N GLY A 266 0.29 -37.22 4.94
CA GLY A 266 -0.65 -37.65 5.99
C GLY A 266 -1.95 -38.24 5.46
N PHE A 267 -2.45 -37.73 4.33
CA PHE A 267 -3.68 -38.22 3.69
C PHE A 267 -3.44 -39.55 2.97
N LEU A 268 -2.34 -39.67 2.21
CA LEU A 268 -1.96 -40.90 1.51
C LEU A 268 -1.57 -42.04 2.48
N SER A 269 -0.94 -41.74 3.61
CA SER A 269 -0.65 -42.75 4.64
C SER A 269 -1.90 -43.26 5.35
N LYS A 270 -2.93 -42.41 5.54
CA LYS A 270 -4.25 -42.84 6.01
C LYS A 270 -5.00 -43.67 4.97
N PHE A 271 -4.90 -43.29 3.69
CA PHE A 271 -5.53 -44.02 2.59
C PHE A 271 -4.89 -45.41 2.39
N MET A 272 -3.57 -45.51 2.44
CA MET A 272 -2.84 -46.79 2.32
C MET A 272 -3.06 -47.72 3.52
N ASN A 273 -3.37 -47.20 4.71
CA ASN A 273 -3.73 -48.02 5.87
C ASN A 273 -5.17 -48.56 5.81
N LEU A 274 -6.05 -47.98 4.98
CA LEU A 274 -7.41 -48.47 4.74
C LEU A 274 -7.48 -49.57 3.67
N VAL A 275 -6.46 -49.68 2.81
CA VAL A 275 -6.44 -50.63 1.67
C VAL A 275 -5.62 -51.90 1.97
N LYS A 276 -5.11 -52.08 3.20
CA LYS A 276 -4.45 -53.34 3.58
C LYS A 276 -5.48 -54.47 3.71
N PRO A 277 -5.41 -55.54 2.90
CA PRO A 277 -6.26 -56.70 3.11
C PRO A 277 -5.81 -57.45 4.38
N LYS A 278 -6.78 -57.92 5.15
CA LYS A 278 -6.58 -58.79 6.33
C LYS A 278 -5.96 -60.13 5.94
#